data_AF-A0A6F9DMP6-F1
#
_entry.id   AF-A0A6F9DMP6-F1
#
_cell.length_a   1.000
_cell.length_b   1.000
_cell.length_c   1.000
_cell.angle_alpha   90.00
_cell.angle_beta   90.00
_cell.angle_gamma   90.00
#
_symmetry.space_group_name_H-M   'P 1'
#
loop_
_entity.id
_entity.type
_entity.pdbx_description
1 polymer ?
#
loop_
_entity_poly.entity_id
_entity_poly.type
_entity_poly.pdbx_seq_one_letter_code
_entity_poly.pdbx_strand_id
1 'polypeptide(L)'
;MTTFPPTIVGPDSDDDAEIEKELNQITNNFVTLDVKKAMFQDRPLSPIATRRWNIPKPDTAIIIAVSSRALFDLTEERTLYEKEGLAKYIEYMIEKENTPLKPGSAFPFIQALACINLKLLELDPQEKNLFDVVLMSNQSAQIGVSLINSINYHKMTIERVCLTAGKSVIGYLSAYNTDLYLSADEDNVVQALNRGIASARLFAGGSTKASQSCSKLKIAFDGDAVLFSDEAEIIAKEHGLEKFFENEAKKANQPLDYGPLHKFAMKIGEIKKKFSDRGIIEDCPIRTYLVTARSAASSGLRALRTLRVWGLDIDEALFLAGAPKGPILEKIKPHLFFDDQTRNVESGLEHGVQSAHVPYGIAQKSTSKTGTG
;
A
#
# COMPACT_ATOMS: atom_id res chain seq x y z
N MET A 1 32.45 39.97 -21.81
CA MET A 1 32.44 38.72 -21.03
C MET A 1 31.02 38.49 -20.53
N THR A 2 30.29 37.59 -21.17
CA THR A 2 29.15 36.81 -20.63
C THR A 2 28.59 35.99 -21.79
N THR A 3 28.98 34.72 -21.86
CA THR A 3 28.45 33.72 -22.77
C THR A 3 27.45 32.86 -22.01
N PHE A 4 26.19 32.81 -22.46
CA PHE A 4 25.21 31.79 -22.11
C PHE A 4 25.24 30.69 -23.18
N PRO A 5 25.23 29.38 -22.83
CA PRO A 5 24.96 28.30 -23.77
C PRO A 5 23.45 27.98 -23.85
N PRO A 6 23.02 27.21 -24.87
CA PRO A 6 21.64 27.19 -25.35
C PRO A 6 20.72 26.21 -24.61
N THR A 7 19.43 26.52 -24.70
CA THR A 7 18.27 25.71 -24.29
C THR A 7 18.32 24.31 -24.90
N ILE A 8 18.22 23.27 -24.06
CA ILE A 8 18.03 21.88 -24.48
C ILE A 8 16.55 21.70 -24.84
N VAL A 9 16.33 21.30 -26.08
CA VAL A 9 15.05 20.85 -26.66
C VAL A 9 14.67 19.50 -26.03
N GLY A 10 13.43 19.37 -25.56
CA GLY A 10 12.87 18.08 -25.11
C GLY A 10 12.24 17.31 -26.27
N PRO A 11 12.28 15.96 -26.28
CA PRO A 11 11.43 15.11 -27.11
C PRO A 11 10.17 14.71 -26.32
N ASP A 12 9.00 14.38 -26.87
CA ASP A 12 8.44 14.41 -28.22
C ASP A 12 6.91 14.49 -28.03
N SER A 13 6.23 15.36 -28.78
CA SER A 13 4.77 15.57 -28.73
C SER A 13 3.98 14.65 -29.67
N ASP A 14 4.68 13.81 -30.42
CA ASP A 14 4.09 13.00 -31.50
C ASP A 14 3.61 11.62 -30.99
N ASP A 15 4.26 11.03 -29.99
CA ASP A 15 3.84 9.75 -29.37
C ASP A 15 2.51 9.89 -28.59
N ASP A 16 2.32 11.02 -27.91
CA ASP A 16 1.09 11.32 -27.17
C ASP A 16 -0.13 11.50 -28.10
N ALA A 17 0.11 12.06 -29.29
CA ALA A 17 -0.93 12.27 -30.30
C ALA A 17 -1.33 10.98 -31.02
N GLU A 18 -0.40 10.03 -31.17
CA GLU A 18 -0.66 8.73 -31.80
C GLU A 18 -1.51 7.82 -30.89
N ILE A 19 -1.23 7.80 -29.58
CA ILE A 19 -2.01 7.09 -28.57
C ILE A 19 -3.45 7.65 -28.49
N GLU A 20 -3.61 8.97 -28.50
CA GLU A 20 -4.93 9.62 -28.45
C GLU A 20 -5.75 9.35 -29.72
N LYS A 21 -5.08 9.21 -30.88
CA LYS A 21 -5.72 8.87 -32.16
C LYS A 21 -6.16 7.41 -32.22
N GLU A 22 -5.36 6.47 -31.72
CA GLU A 22 -5.74 5.05 -31.61
C GLU A 22 -6.94 4.87 -30.65
N LEU A 23 -6.94 5.55 -29.50
CA LEU A 23 -8.05 5.51 -28.53
C LEU A 23 -9.36 6.05 -29.11
N ASN A 24 -9.30 7.12 -29.91
CA ASN A 24 -10.47 7.70 -30.57
C ASN A 24 -11.02 6.81 -31.70
N GLN A 25 -10.17 6.07 -32.40
CA GLN A 25 -10.60 5.16 -33.47
C GLN A 25 -11.31 3.92 -32.92
N ILE A 26 -10.89 3.41 -31.75
CA ILE A 26 -11.55 2.30 -31.04
C ILE A 26 -12.92 2.73 -30.48
N THR A 27 -13.05 3.98 -30.02
CA THR A 27 -14.27 4.52 -29.41
C THR A 27 -15.45 4.58 -30.40
N ASN A 28 -15.17 4.76 -31.70
CA ASN A 28 -16.21 4.83 -32.73
C ASN A 28 -16.78 3.47 -33.16
N ASN A 29 -16.16 2.35 -32.77
CA ASN A 29 -16.60 1.01 -33.18
C ASN A 29 -17.48 0.28 -32.15
N PHE A 30 -17.65 0.80 -30.93
CA PHE A 30 -18.30 0.08 -29.82
C PHE A 30 -19.58 0.76 -29.28
N VAL A 31 -20.35 1.46 -30.12
CA VAL A 31 -21.70 1.90 -29.76
C VAL A 31 -22.73 0.93 -30.33
N THR A 32 -22.96 -0.19 -29.65
CA THR A 32 -24.27 -0.86 -29.47
C THR A 32 -24.06 -2.24 -28.84
N LEU A 33 -24.25 -2.36 -27.53
CA LEU A 33 -24.66 -3.62 -26.91
C LEU A 33 -25.57 -3.34 -25.72
N ASP A 34 -26.75 -3.96 -25.79
CA ASP A 34 -27.91 -3.75 -24.94
C ASP A 34 -27.72 -4.53 -23.62
N VAL A 35 -27.41 -3.82 -22.52
CA VAL A 35 -27.14 -4.42 -21.21
C VAL A 35 -28.44 -4.65 -20.46
N LYS A 36 -29.09 -5.79 -20.70
CA LYS A 36 -30.09 -6.33 -19.77
C LYS A 36 -29.91 -7.82 -19.53
N LYS A 37 -29.72 -8.13 -18.24
CA LYS A 37 -30.21 -9.32 -17.54
C LYS A 37 -29.29 -10.55 -17.54
N ALA A 38 -28.31 -10.53 -16.65
CA ALA A 38 -27.85 -11.70 -15.88
C ALA A 38 -27.06 -11.20 -14.67
N MET A 39 -26.86 -12.03 -13.65
CA MET A 39 -25.95 -11.82 -12.49
C MET A 39 -26.57 -11.24 -11.21
N PHE A 40 -27.57 -11.90 -10.64
CA PHE A 40 -27.68 -12.02 -9.16
C PHE A 40 -28.37 -13.36 -8.84
N GLN A 41 -27.59 -14.41 -8.58
CA GLN A 41 -28.11 -15.62 -7.93
C GLN A 41 -27.20 -16.03 -6.77
N ASP A 42 -27.81 -15.99 -5.59
CA ASP A 42 -27.66 -16.86 -4.42
C ASP A 42 -26.25 -17.27 -3.96
N ARG A 43 -25.61 -16.37 -3.21
CA ARG A 43 -24.80 -16.76 -2.04
C ARG A 43 -25.34 -16.06 -0.80
N PRO A 44 -25.32 -16.72 0.38
CA PRO A 44 -25.71 -16.06 1.63
C PRO A 44 -24.86 -14.79 1.82
N LEU A 45 -25.55 -13.67 2.05
CA LEU A 45 -24.93 -12.36 2.26
C LEU A 45 -24.03 -12.42 3.50
N SER A 46 -22.76 -12.01 3.36
CA SER A 46 -21.98 -11.66 4.55
C SER A 46 -22.60 -10.39 5.17
N PRO A 47 -22.60 -10.23 6.51
CA PRO A 47 -23.17 -9.05 7.17
C PRO A 47 -22.62 -7.72 6.63
N ILE A 48 -21.36 -7.74 6.16
CA ILE A 48 -20.66 -6.63 5.50
C ILE A 48 -21.42 -6.09 4.28
N ALA A 49 -22.09 -6.96 3.53
CA ALA A 49 -22.75 -6.63 2.27
C ALA A 49 -24.05 -5.84 2.41
N THR A 50 -24.62 -5.77 3.61
CA THR A 50 -25.99 -5.26 3.82
C THR A 50 -26.04 -3.87 4.48
N ARG A 51 -24.94 -3.40 5.07
CA ARG A 51 -24.84 -2.03 5.59
C ARG A 51 -24.10 -1.14 4.59
N ARG A 52 -24.84 -0.47 3.70
CA ARG A 52 -24.33 0.75 3.05
C ARG A 52 -24.08 1.77 4.16
N TRP A 53 -22.83 1.94 4.57
CA TRP A 53 -22.46 3.06 5.45
C TRP A 53 -22.13 4.28 4.60
N ASN A 54 -22.36 5.47 5.13
CA ASN A 54 -22.02 6.71 4.45
C ASN A 54 -20.51 6.80 4.29
N ILE A 55 -20.05 7.01 3.05
CA ILE A 55 -18.63 7.21 2.75
C ILE A 55 -18.13 8.39 3.62
N PRO A 56 -17.04 8.22 4.38
CA PRO A 56 -16.50 9.30 5.19
C PRO A 56 -16.09 10.46 4.29
N LYS A 57 -16.24 11.68 4.78
CA LYS A 57 -15.83 12.84 3.99
C LYS A 57 -14.30 12.87 3.88
N PRO A 58 -13.75 13.25 2.70
CA PRO A 58 -12.31 13.19 2.45
C PRO A 58 -11.45 14.00 3.45
N ASP A 59 -12.00 15.07 4.02
CA ASP A 59 -11.35 15.94 4.99
C ASP A 59 -11.18 15.31 6.38
N THR A 60 -11.90 14.23 6.66
CA THR A 60 -11.90 13.54 7.96
C THR A 60 -11.46 12.08 7.89
N ALA A 61 -11.40 11.50 6.69
CA ALA A 61 -11.09 10.10 6.47
C ALA A 61 -9.58 9.84 6.46
N ILE A 62 -9.20 8.59 6.74
CA ILE A 62 -7.85 8.09 6.46
C ILE A 62 -7.85 7.54 5.04
N ILE A 63 -7.14 8.20 4.14
CA ILE A 63 -7.18 7.91 2.71
C ILE A 63 -6.16 6.84 2.34
N ILE A 64 -6.65 5.68 1.89
CA ILE A 64 -5.83 4.56 1.42
C ILE A 64 -5.97 4.47 -0.09
N ALA A 65 -4.95 4.88 -0.82
CA ALA A 65 -4.89 4.72 -2.27
C ALA A 65 -4.32 3.34 -2.62
N VAL A 66 -4.97 2.63 -3.54
CA VAL A 66 -4.50 1.31 -4.00
C VAL A 66 -4.53 1.24 -5.51
N SER A 67 -3.48 0.69 -6.13
CA SER A 67 -3.47 0.49 -7.58
C SER A 67 -4.27 -0.73 -8.03
N SER A 68 -4.79 -0.72 -9.26
CA SER A 68 -5.60 -1.84 -9.79
C SER A 68 -4.86 -3.17 -9.72
N ARG A 69 -3.56 -3.19 -10.00
CA ARG A 69 -2.70 -4.37 -9.91
C ARG A 69 -2.33 -4.80 -8.48
N ALA A 70 -2.46 -3.90 -7.51
CA ALA A 70 -2.33 -4.25 -6.10
C ALA A 70 -3.64 -4.85 -5.58
N LEU A 71 -4.78 -4.28 -5.99
CA LEU A 71 -6.11 -4.70 -5.55
C LEU A 71 -6.56 -6.02 -6.18
N PHE A 72 -6.29 -6.20 -7.47
CA PHE A 72 -6.68 -7.36 -8.25
C PHE A 72 -5.46 -8.03 -8.89
N ASP A 73 -5.52 -9.34 -9.05
CA ASP A 73 -4.55 -10.10 -9.82
C ASP A 73 -4.84 -9.88 -11.31
N LEU A 74 -3.96 -9.12 -11.95
CA LEU A 74 -3.98 -8.77 -13.36
C LEU A 74 -2.78 -9.39 -14.11
N THR A 75 -2.27 -10.53 -13.64
CA THR A 75 -1.05 -11.14 -14.19
C THR A 75 -1.25 -11.66 -15.61
N GLU A 76 -2.42 -12.24 -15.90
CA GLU A 76 -2.77 -12.73 -17.25
C GLU A 76 -2.94 -11.55 -18.21
N GLU A 77 -3.71 -10.55 -17.80
CA GLU A 77 -3.98 -9.31 -18.48
C GLU A 77 -2.70 -8.54 -18.83
N ARG A 78 -1.76 -8.49 -17.89
CA ARG A 78 -0.46 -7.87 -18.10
C ARG A 78 0.37 -8.66 -19.12
N THR A 79 0.36 -9.99 -19.03
CA THR A 79 1.08 -10.83 -19.98
C THR A 79 0.55 -10.64 -21.40
N LEU A 80 -0.76 -10.47 -21.54
CA LEU A 80 -1.40 -10.14 -22.81
C LEU A 80 -0.96 -8.76 -23.32
N TYR A 81 -1.01 -7.73 -22.48
CA TYR A 81 -0.55 -6.38 -22.84
C TYR A 81 0.91 -6.36 -23.31
N GLU A 82 1.80 -7.06 -22.60
CA GLU A 82 3.23 -7.12 -22.92
C GLU A 82 3.51 -7.88 -24.22
N LYS A 83 2.66 -8.83 -24.62
CA LYS A 83 2.84 -9.66 -25.83
C LYS A 83 2.12 -9.13 -27.06
N GLU A 84 0.90 -8.63 -26.88
CA GLU A 84 -0.03 -8.32 -27.97
C GLU A 84 -0.39 -6.82 -28.04
N GLY A 85 0.11 -6.02 -27.10
CA GLY A 85 -0.06 -4.57 -27.09
C GLY A 85 -1.39 -4.08 -26.54
N LEU A 86 -1.55 -2.75 -26.56
CA LEU A 86 -2.67 -2.04 -25.92
C LEU A 86 -4.04 -2.39 -26.52
N ALA A 87 -4.14 -2.47 -27.85
CA ALA A 87 -5.42 -2.72 -28.52
C ALA A 87 -6.01 -4.08 -28.15
N LYS A 88 -5.20 -5.15 -28.21
CA LYS A 88 -5.61 -6.51 -27.84
C LYS A 88 -5.95 -6.63 -26.36
N TYR A 89 -5.19 -5.94 -25.53
CA TYR A 89 -5.47 -5.85 -24.10
C TYR A 89 -6.83 -5.19 -23.82
N ILE A 90 -7.15 -4.08 -24.48
CA ILE A 90 -8.45 -3.40 -24.33
C ILE A 90 -9.60 -4.30 -24.80
N GLU A 91 -9.49 -4.91 -25.98
CA GLU A 91 -10.49 -5.85 -26.51
C GLU A 91 -10.79 -6.97 -25.50
N TYR A 92 -9.74 -7.59 -24.95
CA TYR A 92 -9.86 -8.65 -23.96
C TYR A 92 -10.53 -8.17 -22.67
N MET A 93 -10.16 -7.00 -22.16
CA MET A 93 -10.76 -6.44 -20.94
C MET A 93 -12.25 -6.11 -21.11
N ILE A 94 -12.65 -5.65 -22.31
CA ILE A 94 -14.05 -5.39 -22.65
C ILE A 94 -14.82 -6.71 -22.76
N GLU A 95 -14.29 -7.70 -23.49
CA GLU A 95 -14.93 -9.01 -23.63
C GLU A 95 -15.18 -9.67 -22.27
N LYS A 96 -14.22 -9.52 -21.35
CA LYS A 96 -14.28 -10.08 -19.99
C LYS A 96 -14.76 -9.10 -18.92
N GLU A 97 -15.36 -7.96 -19.28
CA GLU A 97 -15.70 -6.91 -18.30
C GLU A 97 -16.65 -7.38 -17.17
N ASN A 98 -17.47 -8.40 -17.43
CA ASN A 98 -18.40 -8.99 -16.47
C ASN A 98 -17.84 -10.22 -15.76
N THR A 99 -16.61 -10.65 -16.10
CA THR A 99 -15.89 -11.70 -15.39
C THR A 99 -15.12 -11.07 -14.23
N PRO A 100 -15.44 -11.41 -12.97
CA PRO A 100 -14.78 -10.81 -11.82
C PRO A 100 -13.28 -11.14 -11.79
N LEU A 101 -12.46 -10.10 -11.63
CA LEU A 101 -11.02 -10.24 -11.44
C LEU A 101 -10.72 -10.97 -10.12
N LYS A 102 -9.64 -11.73 -10.10
CA LYS A 102 -9.20 -12.44 -8.89
C LYS A 102 -8.66 -11.45 -7.85
N PRO A 103 -8.86 -11.69 -6.55
CA PRO A 103 -8.23 -10.90 -5.49
C PRO A 103 -6.71 -10.80 -5.64
N GLY A 104 -6.18 -9.57 -5.54
CA GLY A 104 -4.74 -9.30 -5.56
C GLY A 104 -4.14 -9.21 -4.16
N SER A 105 -2.86 -8.84 -4.10
CA SER A 105 -2.05 -8.81 -2.88
C SER A 105 -2.56 -7.85 -1.79
N ALA A 106 -3.14 -6.71 -2.16
CA ALA A 106 -3.71 -5.76 -1.20
C ALA A 106 -5.10 -6.16 -0.70
N PHE A 107 -5.77 -7.08 -1.37
CA PHE A 107 -7.20 -7.35 -1.18
C PHE A 107 -7.57 -7.75 0.27
N PRO A 108 -6.85 -8.67 0.94
CA PRO A 108 -7.17 -9.03 2.33
C PRO A 108 -7.01 -7.85 3.29
N PHE A 109 -6.00 -6.99 3.06
CA PHE A 109 -5.78 -5.80 3.86
C PHE A 109 -6.94 -4.80 3.71
N ILE A 110 -7.38 -4.53 2.47
CA ILE A 110 -8.53 -3.66 2.21
C ILE A 110 -9.83 -4.20 2.82
N GLN A 111 -10.05 -5.52 2.76
CA GLN A 111 -11.19 -6.13 3.45
C GLN A 111 -11.12 -5.94 4.97
N ALA A 112 -9.94 -6.10 5.57
CA ALA A 112 -9.77 -5.88 7.01
C ALA A 112 -10.05 -4.42 7.41
N LEU A 113 -9.63 -3.43 6.62
CA LEU A 113 -9.96 -2.02 6.85
C LEU A 113 -11.48 -1.78 6.85
N ALA A 114 -12.20 -2.36 5.88
CA ALA A 114 -13.65 -2.29 5.82
C ALA A 114 -14.31 -2.90 7.07
N CYS A 115 -13.76 -4.01 7.59
CA CYS A 115 -14.22 -4.61 8.84
C CYS A 115 -13.96 -3.72 10.06
N ILE A 116 -12.84 -2.98 10.10
CA ILE A 116 -12.59 -1.99 11.14
C ILE A 116 -13.59 -0.84 11.09
N ASN A 117 -13.91 -0.32 9.89
CA ASN A 117 -14.91 0.73 9.74
C ASN A 117 -16.27 0.30 10.31
N LEU A 118 -16.71 -0.93 10.04
CA LEU A 118 -17.94 -1.47 10.62
C LEU A 118 -17.92 -1.49 12.14
N LYS A 119 -16.81 -1.95 12.74
CA LYS A 119 -16.66 -1.99 14.20
C LYS A 119 -16.64 -0.59 14.81
N LEU A 120 -16.02 0.38 14.16
CA LEU A 120 -16.07 1.77 14.60
C LEU A 120 -17.49 2.32 14.59
N LEU A 121 -18.25 2.05 13.52
CA LEU A 121 -19.65 2.47 13.39
C LEU A 121 -20.59 1.75 14.38
N GLU A 122 -20.25 0.54 14.80
CA GLU A 122 -20.96 -0.16 15.89
C GLU A 122 -20.74 0.52 17.25
N LEU A 123 -19.55 1.08 17.48
CA LEU A 123 -19.23 1.83 18.71
C LEU A 123 -19.79 3.25 18.70
N ASP A 124 -19.73 3.91 17.54
CA ASP A 124 -20.24 5.25 17.32
C ASP A 124 -20.79 5.40 15.89
N PRO A 125 -22.12 5.35 15.71
CA PRO A 125 -22.75 5.52 14.41
C PRO A 125 -22.48 6.88 13.73
N GLN A 126 -21.99 7.88 14.48
CA GLN A 126 -21.61 9.19 13.95
C GLN A 126 -20.11 9.33 13.66
N GLU A 127 -19.34 8.25 13.81
CA GLU A 127 -17.91 8.24 13.52
C GLU A 127 -17.64 8.68 12.06
N LYS A 128 -16.66 9.58 11.89
CA LYS A 128 -16.29 10.16 10.60
C LYS A 128 -14.86 9.82 10.19
N ASN A 129 -13.99 9.58 11.16
CA ASN A 129 -12.61 9.20 10.92
C ASN A 129 -12.54 7.68 10.75
N LEU A 130 -12.93 7.29 9.53
CA LEU A 130 -12.95 5.94 8.96
C LEU A 130 -11.94 5.86 7.81
N PHE A 131 -11.60 4.65 7.39
CA PHE A 131 -10.79 4.43 6.18
C PHE A 131 -11.63 4.70 4.91
N ASP A 132 -11.12 5.52 4.00
CA ASP A 132 -11.64 5.70 2.63
C ASP A 132 -10.64 5.10 1.65
N VAL A 133 -11.08 4.12 0.88
CA VAL A 133 -10.20 3.42 -0.07
C VAL A 133 -10.47 3.95 -1.47
N VAL A 134 -9.41 4.45 -2.11
CA VAL A 134 -9.48 5.04 -3.45
C VAL A 134 -8.70 4.16 -4.43
N LEU A 135 -9.37 3.70 -5.48
CA LEU A 135 -8.69 2.99 -6.57
C LEU A 135 -7.97 4.00 -7.46
N MET A 136 -6.65 3.85 -7.61
CA MET A 136 -5.81 4.69 -8.47
C MET A 136 -5.24 3.86 -9.61
N SER A 137 -5.69 4.08 -10.84
CA SER A 137 -5.21 3.31 -11.99
C SER A 137 -4.78 4.21 -13.13
N ASN A 138 -3.65 3.85 -13.74
CA ASN A 138 -3.23 4.41 -15.03
C ASN A 138 -3.95 3.77 -16.22
N GLN A 139 -4.93 2.90 -16.00
CA GLN A 139 -5.74 2.35 -17.08
C GLN A 139 -6.72 3.37 -17.63
N SER A 140 -7.19 3.13 -18.86
CA SER A 140 -8.21 3.94 -19.51
C SER A 140 -9.59 3.71 -18.89
N ALA A 141 -10.50 4.67 -19.09
CA ALA A 141 -11.87 4.57 -18.63
C ALA A 141 -12.63 3.36 -19.22
N GLN A 142 -12.25 2.90 -20.42
CA GLN A 142 -12.84 1.73 -21.06
C GLN A 142 -12.63 0.46 -20.22
N ILE A 143 -11.46 0.30 -19.62
CA ILE A 143 -11.13 -0.85 -18.75
C ILE A 143 -11.75 -0.67 -17.35
N GLY A 144 -12.08 0.57 -16.97
CA GLY A 144 -12.66 0.91 -15.67
C GLY A 144 -13.91 0.11 -15.31
N VAL A 145 -14.72 -0.28 -16.30
CA VAL A 145 -15.94 -1.08 -16.10
C VAL A 145 -15.61 -2.43 -15.47
N SER A 146 -14.58 -3.14 -15.96
CA SER A 146 -14.14 -4.42 -15.39
C SER A 146 -13.69 -4.29 -13.93
N LEU A 147 -12.97 -3.21 -13.61
CA LEU A 147 -12.54 -2.91 -12.24
C LEU A 147 -13.73 -2.66 -11.31
N ILE A 148 -14.69 -1.84 -11.74
CA ILE A 148 -15.89 -1.51 -10.96
C ILE A 148 -16.78 -2.75 -10.78
N ASN A 149 -16.98 -3.53 -11.83
CA ASN A 149 -17.73 -4.79 -11.76
C ASN A 149 -17.08 -5.77 -10.78
N SER A 150 -15.75 -5.84 -10.76
CA SER A 150 -15.01 -6.67 -9.81
C SER A 150 -15.15 -6.16 -8.37
N ILE A 151 -15.06 -4.83 -8.14
CA ILE A 151 -15.32 -4.20 -6.84
C ILE A 151 -16.72 -4.59 -6.33
N ASN A 152 -17.73 -4.46 -7.18
CA ASN A 152 -19.12 -4.77 -6.86
C ASN A 152 -19.33 -6.26 -6.58
N TYR A 153 -18.76 -7.15 -7.42
CA TYR A 153 -18.83 -8.59 -7.24
C TYR A 153 -18.25 -9.03 -5.90
N HIS A 154 -17.09 -8.48 -5.55
CA HIS A 154 -16.39 -8.74 -4.29
C HIS A 154 -16.97 -7.97 -3.09
N LYS A 155 -17.97 -7.10 -3.33
CA LYS A 155 -18.65 -6.30 -2.31
C LYS A 155 -17.68 -5.41 -1.52
N MET A 156 -16.70 -4.86 -2.22
CA MET A 156 -15.76 -3.91 -1.63
C MET A 156 -16.42 -2.54 -1.55
N THR A 157 -16.21 -1.83 -0.45
CA THR A 157 -16.74 -0.47 -0.22
C THR A 157 -15.80 0.59 -0.81
N ILE A 158 -15.48 0.44 -2.10
CA ILE A 158 -14.64 1.38 -2.87
C ILE A 158 -15.57 2.16 -3.80
N GLU A 159 -15.77 3.44 -3.48
CA GLU A 159 -16.69 4.32 -4.20
C GLU A 159 -15.96 5.41 -5.00
N ARG A 160 -14.65 5.54 -4.78
CA ARG A 160 -13.80 6.53 -5.42
C ARG A 160 -12.78 5.82 -6.31
N VAL A 161 -12.81 6.18 -7.59
CA VAL A 161 -11.91 5.62 -8.61
C VAL A 161 -11.31 6.77 -9.41
N CYS A 162 -9.99 6.72 -9.62
CA CYS A 162 -9.26 7.61 -10.50
C CYS A 162 -8.64 6.77 -11.63
N LEU A 163 -9.04 7.06 -12.87
CA LEU A 163 -8.52 6.43 -14.08
C LEU A 163 -7.85 7.51 -14.92
N THR A 164 -6.55 7.38 -15.15
CA THR A 164 -5.74 8.46 -15.76
C THR A 164 -5.32 8.19 -17.20
N ALA A 165 -5.76 7.08 -17.81
CA ALA A 165 -5.54 6.75 -19.22
C ALA A 165 -4.06 6.92 -19.66
N GLY A 166 -3.16 6.28 -18.94
CA GLY A 166 -1.71 6.29 -19.16
C GLY A 166 -0.96 7.37 -18.37
N LYS A 167 -1.64 8.44 -17.92
CA LYS A 167 -0.99 9.54 -17.20
C LYS A 167 -0.60 9.15 -15.77
N SER A 168 0.40 9.82 -15.22
CA SER A 168 0.85 9.59 -13.85
C SER A 168 -0.26 9.83 -12.81
N VAL A 169 -0.39 8.91 -11.85
CA VAL A 169 -1.35 9.01 -10.74
C VAL A 169 -0.84 9.88 -9.59
N ILE A 170 0.44 10.25 -9.58
CA ILE A 170 1.13 10.85 -8.43
C ILE A 170 0.57 12.21 -8.04
N GLY A 171 0.19 13.04 -9.03
CA GLY A 171 -0.46 14.33 -8.77
C GLY A 171 -1.81 14.17 -8.06
N TYR A 172 -2.57 13.15 -8.44
CA TYR A 172 -3.84 12.82 -7.81
C TYR A 172 -3.65 12.31 -6.38
N LEU A 173 -2.64 11.46 -6.11
CA LEU A 173 -2.36 11.03 -4.74
C LEU A 173 -2.18 12.23 -3.78
N SER A 174 -1.52 13.29 -4.23
CA SER A 174 -1.38 14.53 -3.45
C SER A 174 -2.71 15.26 -3.27
N ALA A 175 -3.49 15.40 -4.35
CA ALA A 175 -4.80 16.08 -4.31
C ALA A 175 -5.84 15.37 -3.43
N TYR A 176 -5.73 14.04 -3.29
CA TYR A 176 -6.57 13.24 -2.42
C TYR A 176 -6.12 13.24 -0.96
N ASN A 177 -5.00 13.89 -0.61
CA ASN A 177 -4.39 13.82 0.72
C ASN A 177 -4.15 12.38 1.19
N THR A 178 -3.60 11.54 0.31
CA THR A 178 -3.37 10.11 0.59
C THR A 178 -2.48 9.90 1.82
N ASP A 179 -2.96 9.11 2.78
CA ASP A 179 -2.20 8.70 3.97
C ASP A 179 -1.32 7.47 3.71
N LEU A 180 -1.77 6.56 2.84
CA LEU A 180 -1.00 5.39 2.40
C LEU A 180 -1.30 5.05 0.95
N TYR A 181 -0.26 4.86 0.13
CA TYR A 181 -0.37 4.36 -1.24
C TYR A 181 0.24 2.96 -1.39
N LEU A 182 -0.57 2.01 -1.86
CA LEU A 182 -0.14 0.64 -2.14
C LEU A 182 -0.19 0.38 -3.64
N SER A 183 0.94 -0.05 -4.23
CA SER A 183 0.98 -0.34 -5.66
C SER A 183 1.87 -1.51 -6.01
N ALA A 184 1.58 -2.18 -7.13
CA ALA A 184 2.48 -3.18 -7.71
C ALA A 184 3.63 -2.56 -8.56
N ASP A 185 3.59 -1.24 -8.77
CA ASP A 185 4.50 -0.47 -9.60
C ASP A 185 5.52 0.28 -8.72
N GLU A 186 6.80 -0.01 -8.91
CA GLU A 186 7.89 0.54 -8.12
C GLU A 186 8.13 2.02 -8.38
N ASP A 187 8.10 2.45 -9.64
CA ASP A 187 8.37 3.84 -10.03
C ASP A 187 7.31 4.77 -9.44
N ASN A 188 6.05 4.33 -9.44
CA ASN A 188 4.97 5.07 -8.81
C ASN A 188 5.14 5.15 -7.28
N VAL A 189 5.62 4.10 -6.63
CA VAL A 189 5.88 4.09 -5.18
C VAL A 189 7.02 5.04 -4.82
N VAL A 190 8.13 4.99 -5.55
CA VAL A 190 9.28 5.88 -5.36
C VAL A 190 8.87 7.35 -5.58
N GLN A 191 8.15 7.64 -6.65
CA GLN A 191 7.66 9.00 -6.92
C GLN A 191 6.72 9.52 -5.82
N ALA A 192 5.84 8.67 -5.28
CA ALA A 192 4.96 9.03 -4.18
C ALA A 192 5.72 9.29 -2.87
N LEU A 193 6.70 8.43 -2.53
CA LEU A 193 7.58 8.64 -1.38
C LEU A 193 8.36 9.95 -1.48
N ASN A 194 8.87 10.28 -2.67
CA ASN A 194 9.58 11.55 -2.93
C ASN A 194 8.67 12.79 -2.74
N ARG A 195 7.35 12.63 -2.81
CA ARG A 195 6.37 13.67 -2.48
C ARG A 195 5.90 13.65 -1.02
N GLY A 196 6.52 12.82 -0.18
CA GLY A 196 6.18 12.71 1.23
C GLY A 196 4.89 11.94 1.52
N ILE A 197 4.43 11.13 0.56
CA ILE A 197 3.26 10.24 0.70
C ILE A 197 3.78 8.87 1.11
N ALA A 198 3.32 8.35 2.25
CA ALA A 198 3.71 7.02 2.71
C ALA A 198 3.28 5.99 1.66
N SER A 199 4.22 5.23 1.13
CA SER A 199 3.94 4.32 0.02
C SER A 199 4.76 3.03 0.12
N ALA A 200 4.19 1.94 -0.37
CA ALA A 200 4.87 0.66 -0.41
C ALA A 200 4.47 -0.16 -1.65
N ARG A 201 5.45 -0.89 -2.17
CA ARG A 201 5.31 -1.79 -3.31
C ARG A 201 4.84 -3.17 -2.86
N LEU A 202 3.80 -3.68 -3.50
CA LEU A 202 3.32 -5.04 -3.35
C LEU A 202 3.78 -5.92 -4.50
N PHE A 203 4.09 -7.18 -4.20
CA PHE A 203 4.47 -8.17 -5.21
C PHE A 203 3.27 -9.05 -5.54
N ALA A 204 3.05 -9.29 -6.84
CA ALA A 204 2.04 -10.22 -7.32
C ALA A 204 2.45 -11.67 -6.96
N GLY A 205 1.47 -12.54 -6.76
CA GLY A 205 1.71 -13.96 -6.50
C GLY A 205 2.07 -14.31 -5.05
N GLY A 206 2.00 -13.36 -4.11
CA GLY A 206 2.06 -13.66 -2.68
C GLY A 206 0.94 -14.64 -2.32
N SER A 207 1.28 -15.81 -1.79
CA SER A 207 0.28 -16.86 -1.58
C SER A 207 -0.80 -16.38 -0.62
N THR A 208 -2.04 -16.20 -1.10
CA THR A 208 -3.22 -15.92 -0.27
C THR A 208 -3.69 -17.19 0.45
N LYS A 209 -2.75 -17.96 1.04
CA LYS A 209 -3.04 -19.24 1.71
C LYS A 209 -3.78 -19.07 3.04
N ALA A 210 -4.08 -17.86 3.46
CA ALA A 210 -4.96 -17.61 4.59
C ALA A 210 -6.09 -16.70 4.16
N SER A 211 -7.30 -17.25 4.14
CA SER A 211 -8.49 -16.48 4.53
C SER A 211 -8.22 -15.98 5.96
N GLN A 212 -7.53 -14.86 6.08
CA GLN A 212 -7.41 -14.18 7.35
C GLN A 212 -8.82 -13.75 7.72
N SER A 213 -9.29 -14.17 8.89
CA SER A 213 -10.63 -13.82 9.34
C SER A 213 -10.75 -12.29 9.37
N CYS A 214 -11.83 -11.74 8.81
CA CYS A 214 -12.21 -10.32 8.88
C CYS A 214 -12.35 -9.76 10.31
N SER A 215 -12.11 -10.57 11.35
CA SER A 215 -12.26 -10.18 12.74
C SER A 215 -11.20 -9.20 13.26
N LYS A 216 -9.98 -9.20 12.71
CA LYS A 216 -8.86 -8.37 13.19
C LYS A 216 -8.01 -7.87 12.03
N LEU A 217 -7.57 -6.62 12.06
CA LEU A 217 -6.53 -6.03 11.23
C LEU A 217 -5.18 -6.18 11.93
N LYS A 218 -4.20 -6.78 11.26
CA LYS A 218 -2.84 -6.95 11.78
C LYS A 218 -1.84 -6.27 10.86
N ILE A 219 -1.05 -5.35 11.38
CA ILE A 219 -0.05 -4.61 10.60
C ILE A 219 1.30 -4.75 11.29
N ALA A 220 2.31 -5.20 10.53
CA ALA A 220 3.67 -5.30 11.01
C ALA A 220 4.56 -4.28 10.29
N PHE A 221 5.45 -3.64 11.04
CA PHE A 221 6.39 -2.65 10.52
C PHE A 221 7.82 -3.06 10.89
N ASP A 222 8.76 -2.88 9.97
CA ASP A 222 10.14 -2.67 10.37
C ASP A 222 10.29 -1.34 11.12
N GLY A 223 11.37 -1.23 11.90
CA GLY A 223 11.75 -0.01 12.59
C GLY A 223 12.41 0.99 11.64
N ASP A 224 13.70 0.81 11.43
CA ASP A 224 14.54 1.74 10.67
C ASP A 224 14.11 1.81 9.20
N ALA A 225 14.24 2.99 8.59
CA ALA A 225 13.81 3.29 7.21
C ALA A 225 12.31 3.04 6.88
N VAL A 226 11.48 2.69 7.88
CA VAL A 226 10.03 2.50 7.75
C VAL A 226 9.27 3.38 8.74
N LEU A 227 9.35 3.08 10.04
CA LEU A 227 8.78 3.92 11.11
C LEU A 227 9.73 5.03 11.53
N PHE A 228 11.01 4.70 11.65
CA PHE A 228 12.10 5.61 11.98
C PHE A 228 12.86 6.00 10.72
N SER A 229 13.60 7.12 10.78
CA SER A 229 14.54 7.51 9.72
C SER A 229 15.64 6.46 9.52
N ASP A 230 16.43 6.61 8.46
CA ASP A 230 17.59 5.77 8.15
C ASP A 230 18.88 6.22 8.88
N GLU A 231 18.81 7.13 9.86
CA GLU A 231 19.97 7.61 10.65
C GLU A 231 20.82 6.45 11.20
N ALA A 232 20.15 5.44 11.77
CA ALA A 232 20.78 4.26 12.34
C ALA A 232 21.55 3.44 11.30
N GLU A 233 20.98 3.29 10.10
CA GLU A 233 21.58 2.51 9.03
C GLU A 233 22.76 3.24 8.39
N ILE A 234 22.67 4.57 8.25
CA ILE A 234 23.77 5.41 7.78
C ILE A 234 24.98 5.25 8.68
N ILE A 235 24.81 5.36 10.01
CA ILE A 235 25.91 5.19 10.97
C ILE A 235 26.49 3.78 10.88
N ALA A 236 25.65 2.74 10.82
CA ALA A 236 26.12 1.36 10.72
C ALA A 236 26.97 1.13 9.45
N LYS A 237 26.56 1.69 8.31
CA LYS A 237 27.27 1.56 7.02
C LYS A 237 28.56 2.37 6.96
N GLU A 238 28.56 3.61 7.44
CA GLU A 238 29.72 4.50 7.36
C GLU A 238 30.77 4.24 8.45
N HIS A 239 30.33 3.76 9.61
CA HIS A 239 31.13 3.76 10.83
C HIS A 239 31.20 2.40 11.54
N GLY A 240 30.45 1.40 11.06
CA GLY A 240 30.42 0.06 11.62
C GLY A 240 29.52 -0.07 12.85
N LEU A 241 29.31 -1.32 13.27
CA LEU A 241 28.34 -1.69 14.31
C LEU A 241 28.71 -1.17 15.71
N GLU A 242 30.01 -1.08 16.03
CA GLU A 242 30.47 -0.60 17.34
C GLU A 242 30.07 0.87 17.57
N LYS A 243 30.35 1.74 16.59
CA LYS A 243 29.96 3.15 16.63
C LYS A 243 28.44 3.33 16.61
N PHE A 244 27.72 2.45 15.93
CA PHE A 244 26.26 2.40 16.00
C PHE A 244 25.77 2.14 17.44
N PHE A 245 26.30 1.12 18.12
CA PHE A 245 25.90 0.83 19.51
C PHE A 245 26.27 1.95 20.47
N GLU A 246 27.43 2.58 20.32
CA GLU A 246 27.78 3.75 21.11
C GLU A 246 26.82 4.93 20.89
N ASN A 247 26.46 5.19 19.63
CA ASN A 247 25.52 6.27 19.30
C ASN A 247 24.15 6.00 19.91
N GLU A 248 23.65 4.77 19.79
CA GLU A 248 22.36 4.36 20.37
C GLU A 248 22.37 4.45 21.90
N ALA A 249 23.48 4.09 22.56
CA ALA A 249 23.62 4.25 24.00
C ALA A 249 23.63 5.73 24.42
N LYS A 250 24.39 6.58 23.72
CA LYS A 250 24.49 8.03 23.98
C LYS A 250 23.16 8.74 23.73
N LYS A 251 22.43 8.36 22.68
CA LYS A 251 21.14 8.96 22.26
C LYS A 251 19.93 8.20 22.80
N ALA A 252 20.10 7.32 23.78
CA ALA A 252 19.01 6.44 24.25
C ALA A 252 17.75 7.17 24.75
N ASN A 253 17.85 8.45 25.15
CA ASN A 253 16.73 9.30 25.56
C ASN A 253 16.30 10.32 24.50
N GLN A 254 16.97 10.35 23.35
CA GLN A 254 16.62 11.22 22.23
C GLN A 254 15.79 10.41 21.23
N PRO A 255 14.56 10.85 20.90
CA PRO A 255 13.74 10.18 19.90
C PRO A 255 14.47 9.99 18.56
N LEU A 256 14.17 8.92 17.85
CA LEU A 256 14.56 8.77 16.44
C LEU A 256 13.71 9.72 15.59
N ASP A 257 14.27 10.19 14.48
CA ASP A 257 13.53 10.96 13.49
C ASP A 257 12.50 10.09 12.74
N TYR A 258 11.55 10.74 12.10
CA TYR A 258 10.42 10.10 11.43
C TYR A 258 10.83 9.38 10.14
N GLY A 259 10.39 8.13 9.99
CA GLY A 259 10.43 7.39 8.73
C GLY A 259 9.24 7.72 7.82
N PRO A 260 9.24 7.18 6.58
CA PRO A 260 8.21 7.47 5.58
C PRO A 260 6.80 7.03 6.00
N LEU A 261 6.66 5.98 6.81
CA LEU A 261 5.36 5.45 7.24
C LEU A 261 4.91 5.98 8.61
N HIS A 262 5.68 6.85 9.26
CA HIS A 262 5.36 7.38 10.58
C HIS A 262 3.94 7.99 10.66
N LYS A 263 3.58 8.87 9.71
CA LYS A 263 2.27 9.54 9.71
C LYS A 263 1.11 8.54 9.64
N PHE A 264 1.23 7.54 8.76
CA PHE A 264 0.24 6.48 8.64
C PHE A 264 0.16 5.64 9.92
N ALA A 265 1.29 5.26 10.52
CA ALA A 265 1.31 4.52 11.77
C ALA A 265 0.62 5.28 12.92
N MET A 266 0.84 6.60 13.00
CA MET A 266 0.14 7.46 13.95
C MET A 266 -1.38 7.45 13.74
N LYS A 267 -1.86 7.49 12.49
CA LYS A 267 -3.30 7.35 12.18
C LYS A 267 -3.87 6.01 12.62
N ILE A 268 -3.13 4.91 12.44
CA ILE A 268 -3.52 3.60 12.98
C ILE A 268 -3.59 3.64 14.52
N GLY A 269 -2.62 4.27 15.17
CA GLY A 269 -2.62 4.49 16.63
C GLY A 269 -3.83 5.30 17.12
N GLU A 270 -4.21 6.36 16.40
CA GLU A 270 -5.41 7.16 16.69
C GLU A 270 -6.68 6.31 16.63
N ILE A 271 -6.85 5.49 15.59
CA ILE A 271 -8.00 4.58 15.47
C ILE A 271 -7.99 3.52 16.57
N LYS A 272 -6.83 2.92 16.85
CA LYS A 272 -6.67 1.92 17.92
C LYS A 272 -7.07 2.52 19.28
N LYS A 273 -6.66 3.75 19.56
CA LYS A 273 -7.00 4.46 20.81
C LYS A 273 -8.50 4.63 21.00
N LYS A 274 -9.30 4.83 19.93
CA LYS A 274 -10.77 4.90 20.04
C LYS A 274 -11.39 3.64 20.64
N PHE A 275 -10.84 2.47 20.34
CA PHE A 275 -11.27 1.21 20.97
C PHE A 275 -10.86 1.17 22.45
N SER A 276 -9.62 1.55 22.75
CA SER A 276 -9.10 1.58 24.12
C SER A 276 -9.84 2.57 25.03
N ASP A 277 -10.19 3.76 24.53
CA ASP A 277 -10.96 4.78 25.25
C ASP A 277 -12.38 4.30 25.59
N ARG A 278 -12.88 3.27 24.89
CA ARG A 278 -14.16 2.59 25.16
C ARG A 278 -13.99 1.32 26.02
N GLY A 279 -12.79 1.08 26.55
CA GLY A 279 -12.45 -0.08 27.38
C GLY A 279 -12.15 -1.36 26.60
N ILE A 280 -12.06 -1.30 25.27
CA ILE A 280 -11.76 -2.47 24.41
C ILE A 280 -10.25 -2.53 24.18
N ILE A 281 -9.54 -3.18 25.11
CA ILE A 281 -8.08 -3.30 25.07
C ILE A 281 -7.67 -4.68 24.53
N GLU A 282 -8.06 -5.76 25.20
CA GLU A 282 -7.68 -7.13 24.82
C GLU A 282 -8.33 -7.59 23.51
N ASP A 283 -9.57 -7.17 23.25
CA ASP A 283 -10.29 -7.49 22.02
C ASP A 283 -10.22 -6.41 20.96
N CYS A 284 -9.23 -5.50 21.08
CA CYS A 284 -8.99 -4.49 20.06
C CYS A 284 -8.84 -5.16 18.68
N PRO A 285 -9.63 -4.73 17.68
CA PRO A 285 -9.63 -5.36 16.37
C PRO A 285 -8.42 -4.95 15.54
N ILE A 286 -7.60 -4.00 15.99
CA ILE A 286 -6.34 -3.62 15.35
C ILE A 286 -5.19 -4.11 16.22
N ARG A 287 -4.25 -4.82 15.60
CA ARG A 287 -2.98 -5.23 16.22
C ARG A 287 -1.81 -4.75 15.39
N THR A 288 -0.86 -4.12 16.07
CA THR A 288 0.32 -3.50 15.49
C THR A 288 1.58 -4.16 16.03
N TYR A 289 2.53 -4.42 15.13
CA TYR A 289 3.75 -5.16 15.44
C TYR A 289 4.98 -4.35 15.00
N LEU A 290 5.98 -4.25 15.85
CA LEU A 290 7.33 -3.83 15.47
C LEU A 290 8.18 -5.09 15.28
N VAL A 291 8.70 -5.33 14.07
CA VAL A 291 9.56 -6.47 13.76
C VAL A 291 10.90 -5.93 13.25
N THR A 292 11.87 -5.78 14.16
CA THR A 292 13.11 -5.05 13.90
C THR A 292 14.35 -5.93 14.04
N ALA A 293 15.36 -5.67 13.20
CA ALA A 293 16.68 -6.28 13.32
C ALA A 293 17.49 -5.74 14.52
N ARG A 294 17.02 -4.67 15.17
CA ARG A 294 17.65 -4.13 16.39
C ARG A 294 17.75 -5.17 17.49
N SER A 295 18.82 -5.08 18.28
CA SER A 295 18.99 -5.90 19.49
C SER A 295 18.30 -5.22 20.67
N ALA A 296 17.54 -5.98 21.45
CA ALA A 296 16.87 -5.47 22.63
C ALA A 296 17.85 -4.83 23.64
N ALA A 297 19.04 -5.43 23.79
CA ALA A 297 20.02 -5.03 24.80
C ALA A 297 20.77 -3.74 24.43
N SER A 298 21.05 -3.50 23.15
CA SER A 298 21.95 -2.41 22.73
C SER A 298 21.26 -1.26 21.99
N SER A 299 20.24 -1.54 21.18
CA SER A 299 19.59 -0.51 20.33
C SER A 299 18.06 -0.47 20.42
N GLY A 300 17.45 -1.41 21.15
CA GLY A 300 16.00 -1.47 21.29
C GLY A 300 15.42 -0.41 22.22
N LEU A 301 16.19 0.05 23.22
CA LEU A 301 15.71 1.00 24.22
C LEU A 301 15.31 2.36 23.61
N ARG A 302 16.12 2.89 22.69
CA ARG A 302 15.82 4.15 21.99
C ARG A 302 14.56 4.03 21.13
N ALA A 303 14.41 2.91 20.42
CA ALA A 303 13.22 2.64 19.61
C ALA A 303 11.93 2.61 20.46
N LEU A 304 11.93 1.87 21.57
CA LEU A 304 10.78 1.81 22.48
C LEU A 304 10.44 3.16 23.13
N ARG A 305 11.47 3.93 23.53
CA ARG A 305 11.27 5.28 24.07
C ARG A 305 10.71 6.25 23.02
N THR A 306 11.17 6.13 21.77
CA THR A 306 10.66 6.92 20.64
C THR A 306 9.17 6.65 20.44
N LEU A 307 8.77 5.39 20.34
CA LEU A 307 7.35 5.00 20.20
C LEU A 307 6.49 5.55 21.35
N ARG A 308 7.01 5.49 22.59
CA ARG A 308 6.35 6.06 23.76
C ARG A 308 6.18 7.57 23.69
N VAL A 309 7.22 8.30 23.26
CA VAL A 309 7.17 9.76 23.09
C VAL A 309 6.16 10.16 22.02
N TRP A 310 6.08 9.39 20.93
CA TRP A 310 5.08 9.60 19.89
C TRP A 310 3.66 9.25 20.35
N GLY A 311 3.52 8.44 21.41
CA GLY A 311 2.23 7.90 21.83
C GLY A 311 1.70 6.80 20.91
N LEU A 312 2.58 6.19 20.10
CA LEU A 312 2.24 5.08 19.23
C LEU A 312 2.31 3.77 20.04
N ASP A 313 1.14 3.24 20.39
CA ASP A 313 1.02 2.01 21.16
C ASP A 313 1.13 0.77 20.26
N ILE A 314 2.30 0.12 20.29
CA ILE A 314 2.59 -1.14 19.59
C ILE A 314 2.23 -2.32 20.50
N ASP A 315 1.44 -3.27 20.00
CA ASP A 315 1.00 -4.44 20.77
C ASP A 315 2.14 -5.42 21.06
N GLU A 316 2.97 -5.68 20.04
CA GLU A 316 4.08 -6.63 20.14
C GLU A 316 5.34 -6.05 19.46
N ALA A 317 6.44 -5.96 20.20
CA ALA A 317 7.73 -5.49 19.70
C ALA A 317 8.76 -6.64 19.73
N LEU A 318 9.18 -7.07 18.55
CA LEU A 318 10.05 -8.23 18.34
C LEU A 318 11.43 -7.75 17.87
N PHE A 319 12.41 -7.86 18.77
CA PHE A 319 13.80 -7.50 18.55
C PHE A 319 14.59 -8.74 18.15
N LEU A 320 14.95 -8.83 16.88
CA LEU A 320 15.53 -10.05 16.31
C LEU A 320 17.05 -10.09 16.36
N ALA A 321 17.73 -8.97 16.69
CA ALA A 321 19.18 -8.89 16.73
C ALA A 321 19.87 -9.48 15.46
N GLY A 322 19.27 -9.25 14.29
CA GLY A 322 19.73 -9.74 12.99
C GLY A 322 19.21 -11.13 12.57
N ALA A 323 18.44 -11.84 13.41
CA ALA A 323 17.79 -13.08 13.02
C ALA A 323 16.74 -12.86 11.91
N PRO A 324 16.46 -13.88 11.07
CA PRO A 324 15.52 -13.74 9.95
C PRO A 324 14.10 -13.44 10.42
N LYS A 325 13.41 -12.54 9.69
CA LYS A 325 12.04 -12.11 10.00
C LYS A 325 10.97 -13.13 9.62
N GLY A 326 11.19 -13.91 8.55
CA GLY A 326 10.23 -14.85 7.97
C GLY A 326 9.50 -15.75 8.98
N PRO A 327 10.21 -16.53 9.83
CA PRO A 327 9.57 -17.43 10.80
C PRO A 327 8.68 -16.72 11.82
N ILE A 328 9.05 -15.50 12.20
CA ILE A 328 8.29 -14.66 13.12
C ILE A 328 7.03 -14.11 12.43
N LEU A 329 7.17 -13.67 11.19
CA LEU A 329 6.05 -13.21 10.37
C LEU A 329 5.03 -14.34 10.14
N GLU A 330 5.49 -15.58 9.90
CA GLU A 330 4.63 -16.76 9.76
C GLU A 330 3.78 -17.01 11.02
N LYS A 331 4.34 -16.74 12.20
CA LYS A 331 3.63 -16.85 13.48
C LYS A 331 2.59 -15.75 13.64
N ILE A 332 2.94 -14.51 13.31
CA ILE A 332 2.08 -13.33 13.48
C ILE A 332 0.92 -13.36 12.48
N LYS A 333 1.21 -13.74 11.22
CA LYS A 333 0.33 -13.67 10.05
C LYS A 333 -0.31 -12.28 9.91
N PRO A 334 0.49 -11.21 9.70
CA PRO A 334 -0.07 -9.89 9.48
C PRO A 334 -0.83 -9.85 8.15
N HIS A 335 -1.76 -8.90 8.02
CA HIS A 335 -2.39 -8.59 6.74
C HIS A 335 -1.39 -7.92 5.81
N LEU A 336 -0.50 -7.12 6.40
CA LEU A 336 0.58 -6.48 5.69
C LEU A 336 1.80 -6.28 6.59
N PHE A 337 2.97 -6.65 6.07
CA PHE A 337 4.27 -6.35 6.65
C PHE A 337 5.01 -5.33 5.80
N PHE A 338 5.53 -4.26 6.40
CA PHE A 338 6.30 -3.22 5.71
C PHE A 338 7.79 -3.31 6.07
N ASP A 339 8.65 -3.33 5.06
CA ASP A 339 10.11 -3.39 5.23
C ASP A 339 10.81 -2.64 4.09
N ASP A 340 11.94 -2.01 4.36
CA ASP A 340 12.73 -1.30 3.37
C ASP A 340 13.69 -2.22 2.59
N GLN A 341 13.93 -3.44 3.08
CA GLN A 341 14.87 -4.37 2.46
C GLN A 341 14.14 -5.46 1.69
N THR A 342 14.42 -5.55 0.38
CA THR A 342 13.86 -6.59 -0.49
C THR A 342 14.04 -8.01 0.06
N ARG A 343 15.19 -8.33 0.67
CA ARG A 343 15.45 -9.66 1.27
C ARG A 343 14.44 -10.03 2.37
N ASN A 344 14.01 -9.05 3.17
CA ASN A 344 13.06 -9.30 4.26
C ASN A 344 11.65 -9.45 3.70
N VAL A 345 11.33 -8.70 2.65
CA VAL A 345 10.08 -8.80 1.91
C VAL A 345 9.95 -10.16 1.23
N GLU A 346 11.00 -10.61 0.52
CA GLU A 346 11.08 -11.95 -0.08
C GLU A 346 10.94 -13.04 0.98
N SER A 347 11.69 -12.94 2.09
CA SER A 347 11.57 -13.89 3.20
C SER A 347 10.15 -13.95 3.77
N GLY A 348 9.46 -12.82 3.91
CA GLY A 348 8.06 -12.79 4.34
C GLY A 348 7.14 -13.49 3.34
N LEU A 349 7.31 -13.24 2.04
CA LEU A 349 6.52 -13.87 0.97
C LEU A 349 6.73 -15.39 0.91
N GLU A 350 7.97 -15.87 1.07
CA GLU A 350 8.31 -17.30 1.15
C GLU A 350 7.58 -18.00 2.32
N HIS A 351 7.38 -17.28 3.42
CA HIS A 351 6.65 -17.75 4.60
C HIS A 351 5.12 -17.48 4.51
N GLY A 352 4.62 -17.14 3.32
CA GLY A 352 3.19 -16.96 3.06
C GLY A 352 2.60 -15.68 3.68
N VAL A 353 3.44 -14.69 3.97
CA VAL A 353 3.03 -13.40 4.54
C VAL A 353 3.09 -12.32 3.47
N GLN A 354 1.98 -11.60 3.30
CA GLN A 354 1.96 -10.46 2.41
C GLN A 354 2.90 -9.37 2.93
N SER A 355 3.93 -9.09 2.15
CA SER A 355 5.00 -8.16 2.50
C SER A 355 5.10 -7.07 1.44
N ALA A 356 5.34 -5.84 1.89
CA ALA A 356 5.37 -4.63 1.09
C ALA A 356 6.72 -3.94 1.24
N HIS A 357 7.38 -3.69 0.11
CA HIS A 357 8.67 -3.04 0.06
C HIS A 357 8.51 -1.53 0.11
N VAL A 358 9.21 -0.87 1.02
CA VAL A 358 9.28 0.58 1.15
C VAL A 358 10.63 1.04 0.60
N PRO A 359 10.74 1.44 -0.69
CA PRO A 359 12.02 1.83 -1.29
C PRO A 359 12.46 3.21 -0.77
N TYR A 360 12.92 3.25 0.48
CA TYR A 360 13.37 4.43 1.20
C TYR A 360 14.75 4.21 1.82
N GLY A 361 15.48 5.30 2.04
CA GLY A 361 16.73 5.32 2.77
C GLY A 361 17.98 4.91 1.98
N ILE A 362 19.12 4.91 2.67
CA ILE A 362 20.43 4.61 2.08
C ILE A 362 20.55 3.19 1.51
N ALA A 363 19.71 2.24 1.95
CA ALA A 363 19.62 0.89 1.40
C ALA A 363 19.39 0.88 -0.13
N GLN A 364 18.65 1.85 -0.64
CA GLN A 364 18.30 1.93 -2.05
C GLN A 364 19.42 2.53 -2.94
N LYS A 365 20.41 3.21 -2.35
CA LYS A 365 21.50 3.85 -3.11
C LYS A 365 22.59 2.88 -3.58
N SER A 366 22.65 1.67 -3.00
CA SER A 366 23.64 0.65 -3.39
C SER A 366 23.21 -0.19 -4.62
N THR A 367 21.92 -0.32 -4.89
CA THR A 367 21.39 -1.12 -6.01
C THR A 367 21.50 -0.39 -7.35
N SER A 368 21.58 0.94 -7.36
CA SER A 368 21.68 1.74 -8.58
C SER A 368 23.06 1.74 -9.25
N LYS A 369 24.09 1.14 -8.64
CA LYS A 369 25.47 1.14 -9.17
C LYS A 369 25.88 -0.13 -9.93
N THR A 370 25.01 -1.13 -10.06
CA THR A 370 25.34 -2.42 -10.74
C THR A 370 24.65 -2.61 -12.09
N GLY A 371 24.09 -1.55 -12.70
CA GLY A 371 23.32 -1.61 -13.96
C GLY A 371 23.98 -1.00 -15.20
N THR A 372 25.26 -0.66 -15.17
CA THR A 372 26.01 -0.22 -16.36
C THR A 372 27.43 -0.77 -16.28
N GLY A 373 27.65 -1.90 -16.93
CA GLY A 373 28.95 -2.50 -17.19
C GLY A 373 28.92 -3.16 -18.56
#